data_AF-A0A1G5PSG4-F1
#
_entry.id   AF-A0A1G5PSG4-F1
#
_cell.length_a   1.000
_cell.length_b   1.000
_cell.length_c   1.000
_cell.angle_alpha   90.00
_cell.angle_beta   90.00
_cell.angle_gamma   90.00
#
_symmetry.space_group_name_H-M   'P 1'
#
loop_
_entity.id
_entity.type
_entity.pdbx_description
1 polymer ?
#
loop_
_entity_poly.entity_id
_entity_poly.type
_entity_poly.pdbx_seq_one_letter_code
_entity_poly.pdbx_strand_id
1 'polypeptide(L)'
;MFPLRLSGLVLVLSSAVVLSACGGAGDTEPLDPAFQEPVVEDGSAGTPAGFEDDDSTDSIDVTDGTDSADSTDSADSTDSTDVDTDAEQVDDSSDSGIDDAVDAEPVNRAPTISGTPSTEVTENSEYRFTPTASDPDGDDLSFVIENRPTWAQFDSATGTLSGTPGYDNVGTTSGIAISVTDGALTTSLESFDLTVLDDGIGNGTAAISWTPPTTRTDGSALTDLSGYRIHYGQQSGEYTEIVEIDAGITSHVIEQLDEGQWYFTMTALDGQGMESDFSEEGQKLVGY
;
A
#
# COMPACT_ATOMS: atom_id res chain seq x y z
N MET A 1 48.97 -28.19 25.09
CA MET A 1 47.84 -27.77 24.25
C MET A 1 48.24 -26.41 23.71
N PHE A 2 48.55 -26.32 22.41
CA PHE A 2 49.15 -25.13 21.81
C PHE A 2 48.09 -24.40 20.99
N PRO A 3 47.98 -23.07 21.07
CA PRO A 3 46.96 -22.30 20.35
C PRO A 3 47.13 -22.44 18.82
N LEU A 4 46.13 -22.06 18.03
CA LEU A 4 46.18 -22.05 16.56
C LEU A 4 46.59 -20.65 16.06
N ARG A 5 47.57 -20.54 15.14
CA ARG A 5 47.94 -19.30 14.46
C ARG A 5 47.28 -19.25 13.11
N LEU A 6 46.58 -18.15 12.84
CA LEU A 6 46.17 -17.77 11.50
C LEU A 6 47.38 -17.20 10.76
N SER A 7 48.01 -17.98 9.89
CA SER A 7 48.59 -17.41 8.68
C SER A 7 47.61 -17.70 7.55
N GLY A 8 46.94 -16.66 7.04
CA GLY A 8 46.17 -16.74 5.79
C GLY A 8 44.66 -16.59 5.88
N LEU A 9 44.04 -16.48 7.06
CA LEU A 9 42.61 -16.18 7.16
C LEU A 9 42.37 -14.69 6.87
N VAL A 10 42.34 -14.35 5.58
CA VAL A 10 42.01 -13.02 5.08
C VAL A 10 40.51 -12.98 4.91
N LEU A 11 39.85 -12.12 5.69
CA LEU A 11 38.44 -11.82 5.51
C LEU A 11 38.31 -10.91 4.29
N VAL A 12 37.69 -11.40 3.22
CA VAL A 12 37.35 -10.58 2.06
C VAL A 12 35.85 -10.34 2.10
N LEU A 13 35.48 -9.08 2.32
CA LEU A 13 34.10 -8.62 2.22
C LEU A 13 33.81 -8.22 0.78
N SER A 14 32.79 -8.83 0.19
CA SER A 14 32.27 -8.37 -1.09
C SER A 14 31.15 -7.37 -0.85
N SER A 15 31.20 -6.24 -1.54
CA SER A 15 30.03 -5.38 -1.72
C SER A 15 29.03 -6.13 -2.59
N ALA A 16 27.85 -6.43 -2.07
CA ALA A 16 26.71 -6.70 -2.94
C ALA A 16 26.25 -5.33 -3.45
N VAL A 17 26.31 -5.10 -4.76
CA VAL A 17 25.60 -3.98 -5.37
C VAL A 17 24.13 -4.37 -5.33
N VAL A 18 23.38 -3.82 -4.38
CA VAL A 18 21.93 -3.92 -4.42
C VAL A 18 21.48 -3.00 -5.54
N LEU A 19 21.29 -3.56 -6.74
CA LEU A 19 20.49 -2.90 -7.77
C LEU A 19 19.08 -2.84 -7.22
N SER A 20 18.72 -1.70 -6.62
CA SER A 20 17.32 -1.36 -6.40
C SER A 20 16.67 -1.35 -7.78
N ALA A 21 15.89 -2.39 -8.05
CA ALA A 21 15.13 -2.49 -9.28
C ALA A 21 14.00 -1.46 -9.21
N CYS A 22 14.27 -0.29 -9.79
CA CYS A 22 13.23 0.55 -10.35
C CYS A 22 12.33 -0.32 -11.24
N GLY A 23 11.05 -0.40 -10.88
CA GLY A 23 10.04 -1.12 -11.64
C GLY A 23 9.98 -0.63 -13.09
N GLY A 24 9.97 -1.58 -14.01
CA GLY A 24 9.76 -1.34 -15.43
C GLY A 24 9.48 -2.67 -16.12
N ALA A 25 8.19 -3.00 -16.22
CA ALA A 25 7.67 -4.13 -16.99
C ALA A 25 8.29 -4.19 -18.40
N GLY A 26 8.65 -5.39 -18.83
CA GLY A 26 9.16 -5.64 -20.16
C GLY A 26 9.59 -7.09 -20.33
N ASP A 27 8.62 -7.93 -20.67
CA ASP A 27 8.73 -9.24 -21.29
C ASP A 27 10.12 -9.63 -21.82
N THR A 28 10.59 -10.81 -21.43
CA THR A 28 10.90 -11.93 -22.36
C THR A 28 11.35 -13.14 -21.55
N GLU A 29 10.45 -14.10 -21.36
CA GLU A 29 10.82 -15.45 -20.96
C GLU A 29 11.73 -16.09 -22.02
N PRO A 30 12.87 -16.72 -21.65
CA PRO A 30 13.58 -17.60 -22.56
C PRO A 30 12.91 -18.97 -22.61
N LEU A 31 12.60 -19.37 -23.85
CA LEU A 31 12.00 -20.62 -24.29
C LEU A 31 12.62 -21.87 -23.64
N ASP A 32 11.77 -22.67 -23.00
CA ASP A 32 12.04 -24.04 -22.56
C ASP A 32 12.10 -24.98 -23.80
N PRO A 33 13.20 -25.71 -24.07
CA PRO A 33 13.27 -26.64 -25.19
C PRO A 33 13.29 -28.09 -24.70
N ALA A 34 12.13 -28.76 -24.64
CA ALA A 34 11.96 -30.15 -25.10
C ALA A 34 10.55 -30.69 -24.81
N PHE A 35 9.66 -30.56 -25.79
CA PHE A 35 8.54 -31.48 -25.97
C PHE A 35 9.06 -32.82 -26.53
N GLN A 36 8.80 -33.91 -25.84
CA GLN A 36 8.52 -35.21 -26.47
C GLN A 36 7.34 -35.86 -25.74
N GLU A 37 6.13 -35.61 -26.25
CA GLU A 37 4.97 -36.44 -25.93
C GLU A 37 4.82 -37.56 -26.99
N PRO A 38 4.57 -38.81 -26.58
CA PRO A 38 4.19 -39.86 -27.50
C PRO A 38 2.68 -39.80 -27.83
N VAL A 39 2.40 -39.90 -29.13
CA VAL A 39 1.08 -40.05 -29.74
C VAL A 39 0.36 -41.28 -29.19
N VAL A 40 -0.87 -41.10 -28.73
CA VAL A 40 -1.89 -42.17 -28.69
C VAL A 40 -3.14 -41.70 -29.42
N GLU A 41 -3.50 -42.48 -30.44
CA GLU A 41 -4.63 -42.30 -31.33
C GLU A 41 -5.99 -42.65 -30.70
N ASP A 42 -6.98 -41.90 -31.18
CA ASP A 42 -8.37 -42.23 -31.52
C ASP A 42 -9.37 -42.70 -30.44
N GLY A 43 -10.54 -42.05 -30.47
CA GLY A 43 -11.66 -42.33 -29.58
C GLY A 43 -12.87 -41.40 -29.69
N SER A 44 -13.31 -41.09 -30.92
CA SER A 44 -14.71 -40.86 -31.35
C SER A 44 -15.77 -40.16 -30.46
N ALA A 45 -16.25 -39.02 -31.00
CA ALA A 45 -17.63 -38.55 -31.16
C ALA A 45 -18.59 -38.35 -29.96
N GLY A 46 -19.03 -37.09 -29.78
CA GLY A 46 -20.24 -36.70 -29.05
C GLY A 46 -20.69 -35.26 -29.41
N THR A 47 -21.83 -35.16 -30.07
CA THR A 47 -22.51 -34.01 -30.71
C THR A 47 -22.99 -32.91 -29.73
N PRO A 48 -23.16 -31.63 -30.17
CA PRO A 48 -23.57 -30.52 -29.30
C PRO A 48 -25.10 -30.25 -29.32
N ALA A 49 -25.65 -29.87 -28.16
CA ALA A 49 -26.93 -29.17 -27.96
C ALA A 49 -26.94 -28.64 -26.50
N GLY A 50 -27.44 -27.46 -26.14
CA GLY A 50 -28.27 -26.53 -26.88
C GLY A 50 -28.20 -25.11 -26.29
N PHE A 51 -28.64 -24.19 -27.12
CA PHE A 51 -28.95 -22.81 -26.82
C PHE A 51 -30.34 -22.76 -26.17
N GLU A 52 -30.49 -21.98 -25.10
CA GLU A 52 -31.79 -21.50 -24.65
C GLU A 52 -31.66 -19.98 -24.45
N ASP A 53 -32.07 -19.25 -25.49
CA ASP A 53 -32.57 -17.88 -25.39
C ASP A 53 -33.91 -17.92 -24.65
N ASP A 54 -34.10 -17.04 -23.66
CA ASP A 54 -35.44 -16.59 -23.26
C ASP A 54 -35.43 -15.06 -23.16
N ASP A 55 -35.85 -14.46 -24.27
CA ASP A 55 -36.29 -13.08 -24.39
C ASP A 55 -37.77 -13.03 -23.98
N SER A 56 -38.07 -12.35 -22.88
CA SER A 56 -39.45 -12.02 -22.51
C SER A 56 -39.60 -10.50 -22.47
N THR A 57 -40.01 -9.99 -23.62
CA THR A 57 -40.45 -8.62 -23.87
C THR A 57 -41.75 -8.28 -23.13
N ASP A 58 -41.76 -7.05 -22.60
CA ASP A 58 -42.74 -6.00 -22.86
C ASP A 58 -44.24 -6.28 -22.61
N SER A 59 -44.79 -5.57 -21.62
CA SER A 59 -46.23 -5.35 -21.48
C SER A 59 -46.45 -4.02 -20.78
N ILE A 60 -46.34 -2.94 -21.56
CA ILE A 60 -47.02 -1.67 -21.29
C ILE A 60 -48.42 -1.73 -21.92
N ASP A 61 -49.46 -1.53 -21.10
CA ASP A 61 -50.79 -1.17 -21.60
C ASP A 61 -51.31 0.04 -20.83
N VAL A 62 -51.80 1.00 -21.59
CA VAL A 62 -52.13 2.36 -21.20
C VAL A 62 -53.64 2.54 -21.40
N THR A 63 -54.27 3.14 -20.39
CA THR A 63 -55.56 3.87 -20.40
C THR A 63 -56.86 3.10 -20.58
N ASP A 64 -57.72 3.18 -19.56
CA ASP A 64 -59.14 3.51 -19.74
C ASP A 64 -59.74 4.14 -18.47
N GLY A 65 -60.60 5.14 -18.65
CA GLY A 65 -61.77 5.38 -17.79
C GLY A 65 -61.64 6.31 -16.58
N THR A 66 -61.58 7.63 -16.80
CA THR A 66 -62.12 8.61 -15.82
C THR A 66 -63.62 8.74 -16.03
N ASP A 67 -64.41 8.16 -15.13
CA ASP A 67 -65.86 8.33 -15.05
C ASP A 67 -66.25 9.56 -14.21
N SER A 68 -67.35 10.17 -14.61
CA SER A 68 -67.89 11.46 -14.22
C SER A 68 -68.60 11.44 -12.86
N ALA A 69 -68.60 12.60 -12.19
CA ALA A 69 -69.77 13.04 -11.42
C ALA A 69 -69.84 14.58 -11.42
N ASP A 70 -70.71 15.08 -12.30
CA ASP A 70 -71.28 16.43 -12.36
C ASP A 70 -72.53 16.48 -11.47
N SER A 71 -72.69 17.55 -10.69
CA SER A 71 -73.97 18.09 -10.19
C SER A 71 -73.75 19.35 -9.35
N THR A 72 -74.13 20.52 -9.87
CA THR A 72 -75.07 21.49 -9.24
C THR A 72 -75.35 22.61 -10.25
N ASP A 73 -76.45 22.50 -10.99
CA ASP A 73 -77.76 23.13 -10.72
C ASP A 73 -77.80 24.64 -11.02
N SER A 74 -78.56 24.95 -12.09
CA SER A 74 -78.89 26.29 -12.54
C SER A 74 -80.30 26.64 -12.11
N ALA A 75 -80.48 27.81 -11.50
CA ALA A 75 -81.77 28.48 -11.51
C ALA A 75 -81.60 29.98 -11.78
N ASP A 76 -82.02 30.32 -13.00
CA ASP A 76 -82.41 31.62 -13.53
C ASP A 76 -83.57 32.23 -12.73
N SER A 77 -83.51 33.54 -12.46
CA SER A 77 -84.72 34.38 -12.37
C SER A 77 -84.38 35.86 -12.53
N THR A 78 -85.23 36.49 -13.31
CA THR A 78 -85.13 37.78 -13.99
C THR A 78 -85.59 38.99 -13.17
N ASP A 79 -85.01 40.15 -13.53
CA ASP A 79 -85.71 41.41 -13.89
C ASP A 79 -86.26 42.38 -12.81
N SER A 80 -85.83 43.65 -12.98
CA SER A 80 -86.35 44.96 -12.52
C SER A 80 -86.20 45.31 -11.02
N THR A 81 -85.72 46.49 -10.57
CA THR A 81 -85.85 47.89 -11.03
C THR A 81 -84.70 48.81 -10.55
N ASP A 82 -84.54 49.93 -11.27
CA ASP A 82 -83.75 51.17 -11.05
C ASP A 82 -83.34 51.59 -9.62
N VAL A 83 -82.16 52.22 -9.47
CA VAL A 83 -81.97 53.69 -9.29
C VAL A 83 -80.48 54.01 -9.14
N ASP A 84 -80.05 54.94 -9.99
CA ASP A 84 -78.73 55.59 -10.06
C ASP A 84 -78.38 56.36 -8.78
N THR A 85 -77.16 56.21 -8.24
CA THR A 85 -76.49 57.25 -7.43
C THR A 85 -75.00 56.96 -7.25
N ASP A 86 -74.19 57.76 -7.95
CA ASP A 86 -72.81 58.18 -7.70
C ASP A 86 -71.99 57.44 -6.62
N ALA A 87 -70.96 56.72 -7.07
CA ALA A 87 -69.67 56.66 -6.38
C ALA A 87 -68.56 56.42 -7.40
N GLU A 88 -67.76 57.46 -7.64
CA GLU A 88 -66.48 57.34 -8.34
C GLU A 88 -65.58 56.34 -7.60
N GLN A 89 -65.14 55.30 -8.30
CA GLN A 89 -63.85 54.67 -8.00
C GLN A 89 -63.09 54.47 -9.31
N VAL A 90 -62.06 55.30 -9.40
CA VAL A 90 -60.90 55.26 -10.27
C VAL A 90 -60.17 53.91 -10.21
N ASP A 91 -59.40 53.67 -11.29
CA ASP A 91 -58.28 52.71 -11.41
C ASP A 91 -58.73 51.25 -11.61
N ASP A 92 -58.80 50.65 -12.80
CA ASP A 92 -57.84 50.51 -13.92
C ASP A 92 -56.35 50.41 -13.56
N SER A 93 -56.03 49.29 -12.92
CA SER A 93 -54.87 48.46 -13.24
C SER A 93 -55.13 47.12 -12.59
N SER A 94 -55.53 46.14 -13.40
CA SER A 94 -55.27 44.75 -13.05
C SER A 94 -53.75 44.59 -13.07
N ASP A 95 -53.11 45.02 -11.97
CA ASP A 95 -51.74 44.68 -11.63
C ASP A 95 -51.73 43.16 -11.57
N SER A 96 -51.39 42.58 -12.72
CA SER A 96 -51.18 41.17 -12.89
C SER A 96 -49.91 40.94 -12.12
N GLY A 97 -50.08 40.73 -10.81
CA GLY A 97 -49.00 40.43 -9.89
C GLY A 97 -48.20 39.31 -10.51
N ILE A 98 -47.07 39.67 -11.07
CA ILE A 98 -46.00 38.73 -11.37
C ILE A 98 -45.51 38.37 -9.97
N ASP A 99 -46.12 37.34 -9.40
CA ASP A 99 -45.49 36.52 -8.39
C ASP A 99 -44.32 35.80 -9.07
N ASP A 100 -43.28 36.57 -9.40
CA ASP A 100 -41.93 36.08 -9.64
C ASP A 100 -41.49 35.49 -8.30
N ALA A 101 -41.98 34.28 -8.02
CA ALA A 101 -41.37 33.38 -7.08
C ALA A 101 -39.98 33.11 -7.65
N VAL A 102 -39.03 33.94 -7.21
CA VAL A 102 -37.61 33.73 -7.43
C VAL A 102 -37.30 32.40 -6.76
N ASP A 103 -37.28 31.35 -7.56
CA ASP A 103 -36.87 30.01 -7.15
C ASP A 103 -35.39 30.10 -6.80
N ALA A 104 -35.11 30.28 -5.51
CA ALA A 104 -33.75 30.35 -5.01
C ALA A 104 -33.22 28.92 -4.92
N GLU A 105 -32.26 28.59 -5.76
CA GLU A 105 -31.53 27.31 -5.70
C GLU A 105 -31.03 27.05 -4.27
N PRO A 106 -31.07 25.80 -3.79
CA PRO A 106 -30.59 25.45 -2.45
C PRO A 106 -29.13 25.89 -2.27
N VAL A 107 -28.82 26.45 -1.10
CA VAL A 107 -27.45 26.88 -0.75
C VAL A 107 -26.61 25.64 -0.43
N ASN A 108 -25.50 25.45 -1.15
CA ASN A 108 -24.57 24.35 -0.90
C ASN A 108 -24.00 24.36 0.54
N ARG A 109 -23.89 23.20 1.18
CA ARG A 109 -23.33 23.02 2.52
C ARG A 109 -22.06 22.18 2.42
N ALA A 110 -21.04 22.57 3.20
CA ALA A 110 -19.75 21.90 3.17
C ALA A 110 -19.85 20.41 3.57
N PRO A 111 -18.99 19.55 2.99
CA PRO A 111 -18.92 18.16 3.37
C PRO A 111 -18.35 17.98 4.78
N THR A 112 -18.65 16.84 5.39
CA THR A 112 -18.12 16.43 6.70
C THR A 112 -17.12 15.30 6.53
N ILE A 113 -16.05 15.28 7.34
CA ILE A 113 -15.03 14.22 7.35
C ILE A 113 -14.64 13.86 8.78
N SER A 114 -14.37 12.59 9.04
CA SER A 114 -13.97 12.07 10.34
C SER A 114 -13.08 10.82 10.20
N GLY A 115 -12.34 10.50 11.26
CA GLY A 115 -11.46 9.33 11.31
C GLY A 115 -10.24 9.60 12.19
N THR A 116 -9.55 8.54 12.59
CA THR A 116 -8.29 8.63 13.35
C THR A 116 -7.30 7.63 12.77
N PRO A 117 -6.27 8.10 12.04
CA PRO A 117 -5.26 7.21 11.47
C PRO A 117 -4.36 6.62 12.56
N SER A 118 -3.79 5.44 12.29
CA SER A 118 -2.64 4.98 13.07
C SER A 118 -1.46 5.90 12.77
N THR A 119 -0.75 6.29 13.82
CA THR A 119 0.45 7.14 13.75
C THR A 119 1.74 6.34 13.72
N GLU A 120 1.64 5.01 13.78
CA GLU A 120 2.77 4.09 13.71
C GLU A 120 2.47 2.92 12.78
N VAL A 121 3.50 2.45 12.08
CA VAL A 121 3.51 1.22 11.29
C VAL A 121 4.92 0.65 11.32
N THR A 122 5.05 -0.67 11.37
CA THR A 122 6.35 -1.33 11.26
C THR A 122 6.74 -1.51 9.79
N GLU A 123 8.02 -1.43 9.47
CA GLU A 123 8.56 -1.79 8.15
C GLU A 123 7.98 -3.14 7.68
N ASN A 124 7.78 -3.28 6.37
CA ASN A 124 7.27 -4.51 5.73
C ASN A 124 5.83 -4.89 6.17
N SER A 125 5.17 -4.07 6.99
CA SER A 125 3.79 -4.26 7.42
C SER A 125 2.83 -3.36 6.63
N GLU A 126 1.68 -3.90 6.25
CA GLU A 126 0.68 -3.13 5.52
C GLU A 126 0.10 -2.00 6.39
N TYR A 127 0.13 -0.77 5.86
CA TYR A 127 -0.59 0.38 6.38
C TYR A 127 -1.88 0.59 5.58
N ARG A 128 -2.98 0.88 6.29
CA ARG A 128 -4.25 1.30 5.67
C ARG A 128 -5.03 2.22 6.59
N PHE A 129 -5.47 3.36 6.04
CA PHE A 129 -6.41 4.27 6.68
C PHE A 129 -7.42 4.77 5.65
N THR A 130 -8.72 4.70 5.98
CA THR A 130 -9.80 5.25 5.16
C THR A 130 -10.67 6.15 6.05
N PRO A 131 -10.77 7.46 5.76
CA PRO A 131 -11.65 8.36 6.49
C PRO A 131 -13.12 8.13 6.13
N THR A 132 -14.03 8.57 6.99
CA THR A 132 -15.46 8.59 6.70
C THR A 132 -15.87 10.01 6.34
N ALA A 133 -16.51 10.22 5.20
CA ALA A 133 -17.05 11.50 4.79
C ALA A 133 -18.49 11.40 4.28
N SER A 134 -19.23 12.49 4.37
CA SER A 134 -20.57 12.61 3.80
C SER A 134 -20.89 14.06 3.48
N ASP A 135 -21.66 14.26 2.42
CA ASP A 135 -22.18 15.55 2.02
C ASP A 135 -23.68 15.68 2.39
N PRO A 136 -24.11 16.79 3.01
CA PRO A 136 -25.51 17.00 3.36
C PRO A 136 -26.47 17.20 2.18
N ASP A 137 -25.96 17.65 1.03
CA ASP A 137 -26.71 17.93 -0.20
C ASP A 137 -26.65 16.73 -1.17
N GLY A 138 -25.77 15.77 -0.91
CA GLY A 138 -25.64 14.52 -1.67
C GLY A 138 -24.69 14.64 -2.86
N ASP A 139 -23.85 15.68 -2.86
CA ASP A 139 -22.86 15.94 -3.91
C ASP A 139 -21.74 14.89 -3.92
N ASP A 140 -21.14 14.71 -5.10
CA ASP A 140 -20.00 13.81 -5.28
C ASP A 140 -18.78 14.31 -4.51
N LEU A 141 -18.14 13.42 -3.77
CA LEU A 141 -16.98 13.73 -2.94
C LEU A 141 -15.67 13.33 -3.62
N SER A 142 -14.68 14.22 -3.51
CA SER A 142 -13.29 13.93 -3.89
C SER A 142 -12.34 14.26 -2.75
N PHE A 143 -11.29 13.46 -2.61
CA PHE A 143 -10.32 13.55 -1.53
C PHE A 143 -8.96 14.00 -2.03
N VAL A 144 -8.26 14.77 -1.19
CA VAL A 144 -6.92 15.30 -1.44
C VAL A 144 -6.04 14.99 -0.24
N ILE A 145 -4.76 14.72 -0.49
CA ILE A 145 -3.74 14.50 0.55
C ILE A 145 -2.53 15.41 0.34
N GLU A 146 -2.06 16.00 1.43
CA GLU A 146 -0.79 16.72 1.49
C GLU A 146 0.22 15.93 2.33
N ASN A 147 1.51 16.11 2.04
CA ASN A 147 2.63 15.43 2.69
C ASN A 147 2.50 13.89 2.74
N ARG A 148 1.88 13.29 1.71
CA ARG A 148 1.76 11.84 1.58
C ARG A 148 3.14 11.16 1.65
N PRO A 149 3.32 10.11 2.47
CA PRO A 149 4.54 9.30 2.43
C PRO A 149 4.80 8.77 1.02
N THR A 150 6.05 8.82 0.56
CA THR A 150 6.43 8.47 -0.82
C THR A 150 6.15 7.01 -1.18
N TRP A 151 6.17 6.12 -0.19
CA TRP A 151 5.85 4.70 -0.31
C TRP A 151 4.35 4.39 -0.33
N ALA A 152 3.52 5.35 0.06
CA ALA A 152 2.07 5.15 0.18
C ALA A 152 1.32 5.61 -1.07
N GLN A 153 0.24 4.89 -1.37
CA GLN A 153 -0.76 5.25 -2.37
C GLN A 153 -1.95 5.94 -1.70
N PHE A 154 -2.61 6.83 -2.45
CA PHE A 154 -3.81 7.51 -2.01
C PHE A 154 -4.88 7.44 -3.07
N ASP A 155 -6.05 6.95 -2.69
CA ASP A 155 -7.24 6.90 -3.53
C ASP A 155 -8.07 8.17 -3.33
N SER A 156 -8.15 9.01 -4.36
CA SER A 156 -8.90 10.27 -4.31
C SER A 156 -10.41 10.09 -4.32
N ALA A 157 -10.95 8.91 -4.62
CA ALA A 157 -12.39 8.63 -4.56
C ALA A 157 -12.83 8.24 -3.15
N THR A 158 -11.99 7.52 -2.40
CA THR A 158 -12.34 7.01 -1.07
C THR A 158 -11.59 7.69 0.07
N GLY A 159 -10.54 8.47 -0.23
CA GLY A 159 -9.62 9.02 0.75
C GLY A 159 -8.69 7.98 1.39
N THR A 160 -8.65 6.76 0.84
CA THR A 160 -7.83 5.67 1.42
C THR A 160 -6.35 5.96 1.22
N LEU A 161 -5.60 6.10 2.32
CA LEU A 161 -4.15 6.06 2.36
C LEU A 161 -3.71 4.61 2.66
N SER A 162 -2.94 3.99 1.76
CA SER A 162 -2.49 2.60 1.95
C SER A 162 -1.14 2.32 1.31
N GLY A 163 -0.43 1.31 1.82
CA GLY A 163 0.85 0.86 1.26
C GLY A 163 1.64 0.07 2.29
N THR A 164 2.80 -0.42 1.87
CA THR A 164 3.74 -1.11 2.77
C THR A 164 5.05 -0.32 2.74
N PRO A 165 5.46 0.32 3.84
CA PRO A 165 6.76 0.98 3.90
C PRO A 165 7.87 -0.07 3.80
N GLY A 166 8.88 0.24 2.99
CA GLY A 166 10.13 -0.50 2.98
C GLY A 166 11.16 0.14 3.90
N TYR A 167 12.33 -0.47 3.92
CA TYR A 167 13.50 -0.05 4.67
C TYR A 167 13.86 1.43 4.58
N ASP A 168 13.96 1.96 3.36
CA ASP A 168 14.30 3.38 3.11
C ASP A 168 13.22 4.37 3.61
N ASN A 169 12.17 3.87 4.27
CA ASN A 169 11.06 4.63 4.77
C ASN A 169 10.99 4.68 6.30
N VAL A 170 11.88 3.99 7.02
CA VAL A 170 12.00 4.08 8.48
C VAL A 170 12.21 5.54 8.90
N GLY A 171 11.47 5.97 9.92
CA GLY A 171 11.43 7.36 10.38
C GLY A 171 10.04 7.99 10.27
N THR A 172 9.97 9.30 10.45
CA THR A 172 8.70 10.02 10.58
C THR A 172 8.39 10.88 9.35
N THR A 173 7.19 10.70 8.79
CA THR A 173 6.58 11.65 7.85
C THR A 173 5.63 12.56 8.62
N SER A 174 5.90 13.86 8.66
CA SER A 174 5.10 14.82 9.44
C SER A 174 4.10 15.61 8.61
N GLY A 175 3.01 16.02 9.25
CA GLY A 175 2.04 16.96 8.68
C GLY A 175 1.20 16.36 7.55
N ILE A 176 0.90 15.07 7.59
CA ILE A 176 0.00 14.41 6.64
C ILE A 176 -1.40 14.98 6.85
N ALA A 177 -1.98 15.57 5.82
CA ALA A 177 -3.30 16.20 5.90
C ALA A 177 -4.22 15.64 4.81
N ILE A 178 -5.38 15.12 5.20
CA ILE A 178 -6.40 14.61 4.29
C ILE A 178 -7.61 15.54 4.32
N SER A 179 -8.06 15.93 3.14
CA SER A 179 -9.22 16.81 2.96
C SER A 179 -10.22 16.20 2.00
N VAL A 180 -11.49 16.57 2.15
CA VAL A 180 -12.59 16.20 1.24
C VAL A 180 -13.25 17.46 0.68
N THR A 181 -13.64 17.42 -0.58
CA THR A 181 -14.36 18.50 -1.26
C THR A 181 -15.50 17.96 -2.11
N ASP A 182 -16.60 18.71 -2.12
CA ASP A 182 -17.79 18.57 -2.98
C ASP A 182 -17.64 19.33 -4.33
N GLY A 183 -16.46 19.93 -4.59
CA GLY A 183 -16.17 20.78 -5.74
C GLY A 183 -16.37 22.28 -5.50
N ALA A 184 -17.00 22.69 -4.40
CA ALA A 184 -17.23 24.09 -4.03
C ALA A 184 -16.65 24.47 -2.66
N LEU A 185 -16.76 23.58 -1.68
CA LEU A 185 -16.30 23.71 -0.30
C LEU A 185 -15.37 22.55 0.06
N THR A 186 -14.49 22.77 1.03
CA THR A 186 -13.49 21.78 1.44
C THR A 186 -13.40 21.73 2.96
N THR A 187 -13.34 20.51 3.49
CA THR A 187 -13.16 20.24 4.93
C THR A 187 -11.98 19.28 5.12
N SER A 188 -11.20 19.47 6.18
CA SER A 188 -9.98 18.70 6.45
C SER A 188 -10.07 17.96 7.78
N LEU A 189 -9.42 16.80 7.85
CA LEU A 189 -9.05 16.18 9.13
C LEU A 189 -7.93 16.97 9.81
N GLU A 190 -7.76 16.72 11.12
CA GLU A 190 -6.54 17.14 11.81
C GLU A 190 -5.33 16.44 11.17
N SER A 191 -4.28 17.22 10.90
CA SER A 191 -3.03 16.68 10.36
C SER A 191 -2.36 15.76 11.38
N PHE A 192 -1.69 14.73 10.90
CA PHE A 192 -1.01 13.76 11.75
C PHE A 192 0.40 13.44 11.24
N ASP A 193 1.19 12.86 12.11
CA ASP A 193 2.51 12.33 11.79
C ASP A 193 2.44 10.80 11.76
N LEU A 194 3.15 10.18 10.82
CA LEU A 194 3.26 8.74 10.69
C LEU A 194 4.72 8.32 10.86
N THR A 195 4.98 7.52 11.89
CA THR A 195 6.30 6.95 12.15
C THR A 195 6.35 5.51 11.64
N VAL A 196 7.27 5.25 10.73
CA VAL A 196 7.66 3.90 10.32
C VAL A 196 8.73 3.41 11.28
N LEU A 197 8.43 2.33 11.98
CA LEU A 197 9.34 1.65 12.91
C LEU A 197 10.14 0.60 12.14
N ASP A 198 11.42 0.49 12.46
CA ASP A 198 12.25 -0.63 12.03
C ASP A 198 11.66 -1.95 12.55
N ASP A 199 11.61 -2.97 11.69
CA ASP A 199 11.13 -4.31 12.06
C ASP A 199 12.20 -5.14 12.80
N GLY A 200 13.44 -4.64 12.83
CA GLY A 200 14.59 -5.30 13.46
C GLY A 200 15.06 -6.53 12.69
N ILE A 201 14.60 -6.69 11.46
CA ILE A 201 15.04 -7.69 10.49
C ILE A 201 15.66 -6.90 9.33
N GLY A 202 16.86 -6.36 9.54
CA GLY A 202 17.52 -5.56 8.52
C GLY A 202 17.56 -6.23 7.14
N ASN A 203 17.63 -5.47 6.05
CA ASN A 203 17.72 -6.04 4.70
C ASN A 203 19.17 -6.13 4.19
N GLY A 204 20.13 -5.80 5.04
CA GLY A 204 21.54 -5.85 4.73
C GLY A 204 22.09 -7.27 4.64
N THR A 205 23.10 -7.43 3.80
CA THR A 205 23.88 -8.67 3.73
C THR A 205 25.37 -8.38 3.83
N ALA A 206 26.15 -9.34 4.32
CA ALA A 206 27.60 -9.35 4.26
C ALA A 206 28.09 -10.70 3.72
N ALA A 207 28.58 -10.69 2.48
CA ALA A 207 29.27 -11.84 1.91
C ALA A 207 30.71 -11.85 2.41
N ILE A 208 31.06 -12.90 3.14
CA ILE A 208 32.35 -13.14 3.75
C ILE A 208 32.99 -14.32 3.04
N SER A 209 34.26 -14.18 2.66
CA SER A 209 35.07 -15.28 2.13
C SER A 209 36.45 -15.29 2.76
N TRP A 210 37.05 -16.48 2.87
CA TRP A 210 38.32 -16.67 3.56
C TRP A 210 39.13 -17.83 2.99
N THR A 211 40.42 -17.87 3.36
CA THR A 211 41.30 -19.00 3.05
C THR A 211 41.52 -19.85 4.32
N PRO A 212 41.23 -21.17 4.28
CA PRO A 212 41.41 -22.06 5.42
C PRO A 212 42.84 -22.06 5.98
N PRO A 213 43.03 -22.10 7.31
CA PRO A 213 44.35 -22.27 7.89
C PRO A 213 44.87 -23.70 7.67
N THR A 214 46.17 -23.84 7.38
CA THR A 214 46.81 -25.14 7.14
C THR A 214 47.82 -25.54 8.22
N THR A 215 48.07 -24.68 9.21
CA THR A 215 49.10 -24.89 10.26
C THR A 215 48.66 -24.41 11.64
N ARG A 216 49.21 -25.00 12.70
CA ARG A 216 49.06 -24.57 14.11
C ARG A 216 50.07 -23.48 14.49
N THR A 217 49.99 -22.91 15.72
CA THR A 217 50.96 -21.91 16.22
C THR A 217 52.39 -22.42 16.32
N ASP A 218 52.58 -23.71 16.54
CA ASP A 218 53.90 -24.34 16.57
C ASP A 218 54.46 -24.67 15.17
N GLY A 219 53.73 -24.33 14.11
CA GLY A 219 54.09 -24.61 12.71
C GLY A 219 53.79 -26.03 12.25
N SER A 220 53.23 -26.89 13.09
CA SER A 220 52.75 -28.22 12.66
C SER A 220 51.55 -28.10 11.71
N ALA A 221 51.33 -29.10 10.86
CA ALA A 221 50.19 -29.13 9.97
C ALA A 221 48.87 -29.22 10.75
N LEU A 222 47.86 -28.48 10.30
CA LEU A 222 46.48 -28.59 10.78
C LEU A 222 45.75 -29.58 9.87
N THR A 223 45.49 -30.79 10.36
CA THR A 223 44.88 -31.89 9.58
C THR A 223 43.47 -32.23 10.05
N ASP A 224 43.05 -31.63 11.15
CA ASP A 224 41.83 -31.91 11.90
C ASP A 224 40.99 -30.64 12.06
N LEU A 225 41.00 -29.74 11.07
CA LEU A 225 40.11 -28.59 11.06
C LEU A 225 38.65 -29.09 11.10
N SER A 226 37.87 -28.61 12.08
CA SER A 226 36.49 -29.02 12.31
C SER A 226 35.47 -27.96 11.89
N GLY A 227 35.85 -26.68 11.94
CA GLY A 227 34.98 -25.60 11.51
C GLY A 227 35.55 -24.20 11.72
N TYR A 228 34.67 -23.22 11.60
CA TYR A 228 34.94 -21.80 11.84
C TYR A 228 33.81 -21.20 12.68
N ARG A 229 34.11 -20.09 13.34
CA ARG A 229 33.11 -19.20 13.93
C ARG A 229 33.29 -17.81 13.38
N ILE A 230 32.27 -17.27 12.74
CA ILE A 230 32.22 -15.86 12.36
C ILE A 230 31.61 -15.11 13.53
N HIS A 231 32.32 -14.11 14.04
CA HIS A 231 31.87 -13.24 15.13
C HIS A 231 31.63 -11.85 14.55
N TYR A 232 30.47 -11.25 14.81
CA TYR A 232 30.13 -9.95 14.27
C TYR A 232 29.27 -9.11 15.21
N GLY A 233 29.30 -7.79 14.99
CA GLY A 233 28.57 -6.82 15.79
C GLY A 233 28.70 -5.40 15.23
N GLN A 234 27.94 -4.46 15.77
CA GLN A 234 27.93 -3.06 15.34
C GLN A 234 29.00 -2.18 16.03
N GLN A 235 29.80 -2.76 16.93
CA GLN A 235 30.87 -2.06 17.63
C GLN A 235 32.20 -2.82 17.45
N SER A 236 33.24 -2.10 17.02
CA SER A 236 34.58 -2.68 16.84
C SER A 236 35.07 -3.33 18.14
N GLY A 237 35.53 -4.58 18.02
CA GLY A 237 35.97 -5.42 19.13
C GLY A 237 34.87 -5.99 20.02
N GLU A 238 33.59 -5.65 19.81
CA GLU A 238 32.45 -6.18 20.57
C GLU A 238 31.51 -6.93 19.62
N TYR A 239 31.64 -8.27 19.63
CA TYR A 239 30.87 -9.15 18.76
C TYR A 239 29.78 -9.84 19.57
N THR A 240 28.52 -9.52 19.29
CA THR A 240 27.36 -10.07 20.00
C THR A 240 26.79 -11.29 19.29
N GLU A 241 27.03 -11.42 17.98
CA GLU A 241 26.51 -12.48 17.15
C GLU A 241 27.61 -13.45 16.72
N ILE A 242 27.26 -14.74 16.66
CA ILE A 242 28.19 -15.83 16.30
C ILE A 242 27.49 -16.78 15.34
N VAL A 243 28.15 -17.09 14.23
CA VAL A 243 27.72 -18.13 13.28
C VAL A 243 28.79 -19.21 13.21
N GLU A 244 28.40 -20.47 13.41
CA GLU A 244 29.27 -21.64 13.25
C GLU A 244 29.20 -22.16 11.81
N ILE A 245 30.36 -22.47 11.24
CA ILE A 245 30.51 -22.88 9.84
C ILE A 245 31.35 -24.17 9.78
N ASP A 246 30.92 -25.13 8.96
CA ASP A 246 31.67 -26.37 8.75
C ASP A 246 33.02 -26.13 8.04
N ALA A 247 34.03 -26.95 8.36
CA ALA A 247 35.39 -26.81 7.83
C ALA A 247 35.51 -26.82 6.29
N GLY A 248 34.54 -27.44 5.60
CA GLY A 248 34.48 -27.53 4.14
C GLY A 248 34.00 -26.27 3.43
N ILE A 249 33.51 -25.28 4.18
CA ILE A 249 32.99 -24.02 3.65
C ILE A 249 34.06 -22.93 3.76
N THR A 250 34.20 -22.13 2.71
CA THR A 250 35.17 -21.02 2.64
C THR A 250 34.52 -19.68 2.32
N SER A 251 33.20 -19.64 2.34
CA SER A 251 32.40 -18.43 2.13
C SER A 251 31.03 -18.56 2.79
N HIS A 252 30.52 -17.47 3.33
CA HIS A 252 29.19 -17.40 3.94
C HIS A 252 28.57 -16.02 3.69
N VAL A 253 27.25 -15.95 3.59
CA VAL A 253 26.51 -14.69 3.50
C VAL A 253 25.74 -14.54 4.80
N ILE A 254 26.06 -13.49 5.55
CA ILE A 254 25.24 -13.05 6.67
C ILE A 254 24.14 -12.19 6.07
N GLU A 255 22.89 -12.53 6.35
CA GLU A 255 21.71 -11.76 5.97
C GLU A 255 21.16 -11.07 7.21
N GLN A 256 20.12 -10.27 7.03
CA GLN A 256 19.41 -9.65 8.14
C GLN A 256 20.24 -8.66 8.97
N LEU A 257 21.13 -7.93 8.29
CA LEU A 257 21.92 -6.89 8.94
C LEU A 257 21.15 -5.57 8.90
N ASP A 258 20.94 -5.00 10.08
CA ASP A 258 20.36 -3.66 10.23
C ASP A 258 21.29 -2.57 9.66
N GLU A 259 20.73 -1.37 9.51
CA GLU A 259 21.46 -0.18 9.08
C GLU A 259 22.60 0.15 10.05
N GLY A 260 23.76 0.48 9.50
CA GLY A 260 24.92 0.92 10.27
C GLY A 260 26.22 0.20 9.94
N GLN A 261 27.24 0.54 10.72
CA GLN A 261 28.58 0.00 10.57
C GLN A 261 28.67 -1.35 11.30
N TRP A 262 28.95 -2.40 10.53
CA TRP A 262 29.19 -3.75 11.06
C TRP A 262 30.68 -4.09 11.04
N TYR A 263 31.10 -4.87 12.01
CA TYR A 263 32.45 -5.41 12.18
C TYR A 263 32.38 -6.93 12.25
N PHE A 264 33.36 -7.59 11.63
CA PHE A 264 33.40 -9.03 11.44
C PHE A 264 34.81 -9.54 11.74
N THR A 265 34.90 -10.61 12.52
CA THR A 265 36.12 -11.39 12.70
C THR A 265 35.76 -12.88 12.65
N MET A 266 36.77 -13.73 12.59
CA MET A 266 36.56 -15.18 12.54
C MET A 266 37.65 -15.94 13.28
N THR A 267 37.27 -17.09 13.82
CA THR A 267 38.18 -18.08 14.41
C THR A 267 38.02 -19.42 13.70
N ALA A 268 39.04 -20.27 13.81
CA ALA A 268 39.03 -21.64 13.33
C ALA A 268 39.00 -22.62 14.52
N LEU A 269 38.33 -23.76 14.35
CA LEU A 269 38.23 -24.82 15.35
C LEU A 269 38.93 -26.09 14.87
N ASP A 270 39.66 -26.75 15.75
CA ASP A 270 40.21 -28.09 15.49
C ASP A 270 39.26 -29.22 15.92
N GLY A 271 39.65 -30.48 15.66
CA GLY A 271 38.85 -31.66 15.94
C GLY A 271 38.63 -31.93 17.43
N GLN A 272 39.29 -31.16 18.30
CA GLN A 272 39.10 -31.17 19.74
C GLN A 272 38.27 -29.97 20.23
N GLY A 273 37.78 -29.12 19.31
CA GLY A 273 37.04 -27.91 19.61
C GLY A 273 37.92 -26.77 20.12
N MET A 274 39.24 -26.83 19.93
CA MET A 274 40.13 -25.73 20.30
C MET A 274 40.03 -24.61 19.28
N GLU A 275 39.81 -23.40 19.79
CA GLU A 275 39.63 -22.21 18.98
C GLU A 275 40.96 -21.46 18.77
N SER A 276 41.10 -20.82 17.61
CA SER A 276 42.24 -19.98 17.28
C SER A 276 42.13 -18.58 17.88
N ASP A 277 43.20 -17.78 17.73
CA ASP A 277 43.08 -16.33 17.82
C ASP A 277 42.11 -15.81 16.73
N PHE A 278 41.54 -14.62 16.96
CA PHE A 278 40.71 -13.90 15.99
C PHE A 278 41.49 -13.53 14.71
N SER A 279 40.76 -13.47 13.60
CA SER A 279 41.23 -12.89 12.34
C SER A 279 41.44 -11.38 12.45
N GLU A 280 42.04 -10.78 11.43
CA GLU A 280 41.89 -9.34 11.22
C GLU A 280 40.41 -8.97 11.16
N GLU A 281 40.05 -7.86 11.79
CA GLU A 281 38.69 -7.33 11.79
C GLU A 281 38.41 -6.70 10.43
N GLY A 282 37.38 -7.19 9.74
CA GLY A 282 36.79 -6.51 8.59
C GLY A 282 35.59 -5.69 9.01
N GLN A 283 35.21 -4.73 8.18
CA GLN A 283 34.06 -3.87 8.44
C GLN A 283 33.24 -3.65 7.18
N LYS A 284 31.91 -3.56 7.33
CA LYS A 284 30.97 -3.25 6.26
C LYS A 284 29.93 -2.24 6.74
N LEU A 285 29.78 -1.15 6.00
CA LEU A 285 28.64 -0.27 6.17
C LEU A 285 27.44 -0.89 5.45
N VAL A 286 26.36 -1.11 6.18
CA VAL A 286 25.07 -1.57 5.68
C VAL A 286 24.13 -0.35 5.70
N GLY A 287 23.64 0.05 4.53
CA GLY A 287 22.86 1.28 4.37
C GLY A 287 23.69 2.56 4.15
N TYR A 288 23.43 3.23 3.04
CA TYR A 288 22.76 4.54 2.88
C TYR A 288 22.46 4.72 1.38
#